data_AF-A0A813LWY4-F1
#
_entry.id   AF-A0A813LWY4-F1
#
_cell.length_a   1.000
_cell.length_b   1.000
_cell.length_c   1.000
_cell.angle_alpha   90.00
_cell.angle_beta   90.00
_cell.angle_gamma   90.00
#
_symmetry.space_group_name_H-M   'P 1'
#
loop_
_entity.id
_entity.type
_entity.pdbx_description
1 polymer ?
#
loop_
_entity_poly.entity_id
_entity_poly.type
_entity_poly.pdbx_seq_one_letter_code
_entity_poly.pdbx_strand_id
1 'polypeptide(L)'
;MAALLEGCAWKDSARWFPQSSSDAANGAATTAPFNPFLQFALGISVYMFIIAMQLVGQRILSTWMGHDLNNFVDACSVANVSVIILDEPFHGYYIHGKAPSSRGDWSHTELTKVLHDEDKGIGFSRGLTP
;
A
#
# COMPACT_ATOMS: atom_id res chain seq x y z
N MET A 1 -13.41 -5.32 19.82
CA MET A 1 -13.73 -3.90 19.55
C MET A 1 -14.00 -3.11 20.82
N ALA A 2 -14.80 -3.64 21.76
CA ALA A 2 -15.05 -2.99 23.05
C ALA A 2 -13.78 -2.63 23.83
N ALA A 3 -12.78 -3.53 23.91
CA ALA A 3 -11.55 -3.30 24.67
C ALA A 3 -10.71 -2.08 24.23
N LEU A 4 -10.59 -1.79 22.92
CA LEU A 4 -9.84 -0.62 22.44
C LEU A 4 -10.62 0.68 22.68
N LEU A 5 -11.93 0.66 22.45
CA LEU A 5 -12.81 1.80 22.71
C LEU A 5 -12.96 2.09 24.21
N GLU A 6 -12.89 1.06 25.05
CA GLU A 6 -12.90 1.19 26.52
C GLU A 6 -11.55 1.66 27.06
N GLY A 7 -10.43 1.15 26.54
CA GLY A 7 -9.09 1.58 26.93
C GLY A 7 -8.80 3.05 26.63
N CYS A 8 -9.36 3.59 25.54
CA CYS A 8 -9.22 5.00 25.17
C CYS A 8 -10.38 5.90 25.64
N ALA A 9 -11.35 5.35 26.41
CA ALA A 9 -12.59 6.04 26.81
C ALA A 9 -13.44 6.60 25.65
N TRP A 10 -13.23 6.13 24.42
CA TRP A 10 -14.00 6.56 23.23
C TRP A 10 -15.40 5.97 23.18
N LYS A 11 -15.67 4.92 23.96
CA LYS A 11 -17.00 4.32 24.09
C LYS A 11 -18.05 5.32 24.57
N ASP A 12 -17.67 6.32 25.37
CA ASP A 12 -18.58 7.32 25.90
C ASP A 12 -19.06 8.33 24.85
N SER A 13 -18.37 8.44 23.71
CA SER A 13 -18.83 9.22 22.55
C SER A 13 -19.99 8.56 21.81
N ALA A 14 -20.24 7.26 22.02
CA ALA A 14 -21.33 6.52 21.39
C ALA A 14 -22.65 6.53 22.21
N ARG A 15 -22.79 7.49 23.13
CA ARG A 15 -24.01 7.73 23.93
C ARG A 15 -24.92 8.74 23.23
N TRP A 16 -26.19 8.80 23.65
CA TRP A 16 -27.14 9.81 23.14
C TRP A 16 -26.68 11.26 23.38
N PHE A 17 -25.99 11.49 24.51
CA PHE A 17 -25.29 12.74 24.80
C PHE A 17 -23.81 12.41 25.02
N PRO A 18 -22.88 13.03 24.27
CA PRO A 18 -21.45 12.79 24.47
C PRO A 18 -21.03 13.33 25.83
N GLN A 19 -20.37 12.50 26.63
CA GLN A 19 -19.81 12.92 27.91
C GLN A 19 -18.30 12.99 27.79
N SER A 20 -17.72 14.11 28.21
CA SER A 20 -16.26 14.25 28.34
C SER A 20 -15.79 13.77 29.71
N SER A 21 -14.50 13.45 29.85
CA SER A 21 -13.91 13.07 31.13
C SER A 21 -14.12 14.11 32.23
N SER A 22 -14.18 15.40 31.87
CA SER A 22 -14.52 16.50 32.79
C SER A 22 -15.97 16.46 33.28
N ASP A 23 -16.92 15.98 32.47
CA ASP A 23 -18.33 15.90 32.86
C ASP A 23 -18.58 14.73 33.83
N ALA A 24 -17.81 13.65 33.69
CA ALA A 24 -17.82 12.53 34.62
C ALA A 24 -17.27 12.91 36.01
N ALA A 25 -16.26 13.78 36.07
CA ALA A 25 -15.66 14.25 37.32
C ALA A 25 -16.58 15.22 38.10
N ASN A 26 -17.41 15.99 37.39
CA ASN A 26 -18.30 16.99 37.99
C ASN A 26 -19.65 16.41 38.49
N GLY A 27 -19.86 15.09 38.38
CA GLY A 27 -21.04 14.39 38.92
C GLY A 27 -22.40 14.83 38.33
N ALA A 28 -22.40 15.61 37.26
CA ALA A 28 -23.56 16.42 36.84
C ALA A 28 -24.45 15.77 35.78
N ALA A 29 -24.22 14.53 35.36
CA ALA A 29 -24.98 13.93 34.27
C ALA A 29 -25.48 12.54 34.64
N THR A 30 -26.81 12.40 34.69
CA THR A 30 -27.49 11.11 34.52
C THR A 30 -26.86 10.39 33.34
N THR A 31 -26.23 9.23 33.58
CA THR A 31 -25.50 8.51 32.54
C THR A 31 -26.45 8.19 31.40
N ALA A 32 -26.28 8.87 30.26
CA ALA A 32 -27.13 8.67 29.10
C ALA A 32 -26.95 7.24 28.58
N PRO A 33 -28.04 6.56 28.17
CA PRO A 33 -27.94 5.20 27.66
C PRO A 33 -27.11 5.17 26.38
N PHE A 34 -26.53 4.00 26.09
CA PHE A 34 -25.79 3.81 24.85
C PHE A 34 -26.75 3.71 23.66
N ASN A 35 -26.32 4.25 22.51
CA ASN A 35 -27.04 4.09 21.26
C ASN A 35 -26.36 3.01 20.40
N PRO A 36 -27.04 1.89 20.07
CA PRO A 36 -26.43 0.79 19.32
C PRO A 36 -25.98 1.19 17.91
N PHE A 37 -26.68 2.12 17.25
CA PHE A 37 -26.29 2.62 15.93
C PHE A 37 -24.98 3.41 15.99
N LEU A 38 -24.82 4.23 17.02
CA LEU A 38 -23.64 5.07 17.19
C LEU A 38 -22.41 4.22 17.58
N GLN A 39 -22.61 3.16 18.37
CA GLN A 39 -21.56 2.18 18.69
C GLN A 39 -21.08 1.44 17.44
N PHE A 40 -22.02 1.02 16.57
CA PHE A 40 -21.68 0.35 15.32
C PHE A 40 -20.92 1.29 14.36
N ALA A 41 -21.40 2.53 14.21
CA ALA A 41 -20.75 3.53 13.37
C ALA A 41 -19.33 3.87 13.85
N LEU A 42 -19.16 4.07 15.16
CA LEU A 42 -17.85 4.33 15.77
C LEU A 42 -16.90 3.13 15.56
N GLY A 43 -17.40 1.92 15.74
CA GLY A 43 -16.65 0.70 15.49
C GLY A 43 -16.14 0.62 14.05
N ILE A 44 -17.04 0.72 13.07
CA ILE A 44 -16.65 0.68 11.65
C ILE A 44 -15.67 1.80 11.32
N SER A 45 -15.89 3.02 11.81
CA SER A 45 -15.00 4.16 11.56
C SER A 45 -13.57 3.89 12.04
N VAL A 46 -13.40 3.37 13.26
CA VAL A 46 -12.08 3.01 13.79
C VAL A 46 -11.44 1.88 12.99
N TYR A 47 -12.21 0.88 12.58
CA TYR A 47 -11.71 -0.22 11.76
C TYR A 47 -11.26 0.25 10.38
N MET A 48 -12.05 1.09 9.72
CA MET A 48 -11.70 1.73 8.45
C MET A 48 -10.44 2.58 8.58
N PHE A 49 -10.29 3.30 9.70
CA PHE A 49 -9.09 4.09 9.97
C PHE A 49 -7.83 3.22 10.12
N ILE A 50 -7.92 2.09 10.82
CA ILE A 50 -6.81 1.13 10.95
C ILE A 50 -6.42 0.56 9.59
N ILE A 51 -7.40 0.16 8.76
CA ILE A 51 -7.13 -0.33 7.39
C ILE A 51 -6.47 0.77 6.56
N ALA A 52 -6.99 1.99 6.60
CA ALA A 52 -6.42 3.12 5.88
C ALA A 52 -4.97 3.39 6.31
N MET A 53 -4.69 3.40 7.62
CA MET A 53 -3.33 3.51 8.15
C MET A 53 -2.43 2.38 7.68
N GLN A 54 -2.92 1.14 7.65
CA GLN A 54 -2.16 -0.01 7.17
C GLN A 54 -1.82 0.13 5.67
N LEU A 55 -2.77 0.54 4.83
CA LEU A 55 -2.54 0.75 3.40
C LEU A 55 -1.57 1.89 3.14
N VAL A 56 -1.72 3.01 3.84
CA VAL A 56 -0.79 4.15 3.74
C VAL A 56 0.61 3.75 4.22
N GLY A 57 0.70 3.03 5.34
CA GLY A 57 1.96 2.52 5.86
C GLY A 57 2.66 1.59 4.87
N GLN A 58 1.92 0.63 4.30
CA GLN A 58 2.43 -0.26 3.25
C GLN A 58 2.91 0.53 2.02
N ARG A 59 2.17 1.55 1.58
CA ARG A 59 2.54 2.38 0.44
C ARG A 59 3.81 3.20 0.69
N ILE A 60 3.97 3.74 1.90
CA ILE A 60 5.17 4.48 2.30
C ILE A 60 6.36 3.52 2.35
N LEU A 61 6.22 2.38 3.04
CA LEU A 61 7.27 1.37 3.15
C LEU A 61 7.69 0.83 1.78
N SER A 62 6.73 0.56 0.88
CA SER A 62 7.04 0.10 -0.48
C SER A 62 7.81 1.14 -1.29
N THR A 63 7.58 2.43 -1.03
CA THR A 63 8.33 3.51 -1.69
C THR A 63 9.77 3.59 -1.17
N TRP A 64 10.01 3.23 0.09
CA TRP A 64 11.33 3.32 0.73
C TRP A 64 12.22 2.10 0.44
N MET A 65 11.64 0.89 0.41
CA MET A 65 12.38 -0.35 0.14
C MET A 65 12.40 -0.75 -1.33
N GLY A 66 11.62 -0.07 -2.18
CA GLY A 66 11.41 -0.47 -3.57
C GLY A 66 10.53 -1.72 -3.68
N HIS A 67 10.05 -2.01 -4.88
CA HIS A 67 9.32 -3.25 -5.16
C HIS A 67 10.27 -4.26 -5.81
N ASP A 68 10.46 -5.43 -5.17
CA ASP A 68 11.25 -6.54 -5.72
C ASP A 68 10.77 -6.96 -7.12
N LEU A 69 9.47 -6.85 -7.38
CA LEU A 69 8.88 -7.13 -8.69
C LEU A 69 9.41 -6.18 -9.78
N ASN A 70 9.61 -4.90 -9.47
CA ASN A 70 10.11 -3.94 -10.45
C ASN A 70 11.56 -4.25 -10.83
N ASN A 71 12.39 -4.64 -9.85
CA ASN A 71 13.76 -5.08 -10.10
C ASN A 71 13.78 -6.36 -10.96
N PHE A 72 12.85 -7.28 -10.73
CA PHE A 72 12.70 -8.50 -11.53
C PHE A 72 12.27 -8.18 -12.98
N VAL A 73 11.26 -7.33 -13.16
CA VAL A 73 10.79 -6.89 -14.49
C VAL A 73 11.90 -6.15 -15.23
N ASP A 74 12.67 -5.30 -14.54
CA ASP A 74 13.82 -4.62 -15.10
C ASP A 74 14.87 -5.62 -15.61
N ALA A 75 15.25 -6.60 -14.78
CA ALA A 75 16.17 -7.67 -15.17
C ALA A 75 15.67 -8.46 -16.41
N CYS A 76 14.38 -8.80 -16.46
CA CYS A 76 13.76 -9.44 -17.62
C CYS A 76 13.85 -8.57 -18.88
N SER A 77 13.66 -7.26 -18.75
CA SER A 77 13.78 -6.31 -19.86
C SER A 77 15.22 -6.20 -20.36
N VAL A 78 16.21 -6.12 -19.46
CA VAL A 78 17.64 -6.06 -19.79
C VAL A 78 18.07 -7.32 -20.54
N ALA A 79 17.63 -8.48 -20.06
CA ALA A 79 17.99 -9.78 -20.61
C ALA A 79 17.19 -10.15 -21.89
N ASN A 80 16.17 -9.36 -22.25
CA ASN A 80 15.25 -9.66 -23.35
C ASN A 80 14.51 -11.01 -23.17
N VAL A 81 14.13 -11.33 -21.94
CA VAL A 81 13.46 -12.60 -21.58
C VAL A 81 12.05 -12.32 -21.10
N SER A 82 11.06 -12.97 -21.74
CA SER A 82 9.67 -12.93 -21.27
C SER A 82 9.37 -14.10 -20.33
N VAL A 83 8.60 -13.83 -19.27
CA VAL A 83 8.27 -14.83 -18.23
C VAL A 83 6.75 -14.92 -18.11
N ILE A 84 6.24 -16.15 -18.04
CA ILE A 84 4.85 -16.42 -17.66
C ILE A 84 4.82 -17.06 -16.28
N ILE A 85 4.04 -16.50 -15.38
CA ILE A 85 3.87 -16.96 -13.99
C ILE A 85 2.42 -17.41 -13.87
N LEU A 86 2.20 -18.69 -13.62
CA LEU A 86 0.86 -19.25 -13.39
C LEU A 86 0.67 -19.43 -11.88
N ASP A 87 -0.33 -18.78 -11.31
CA ASP A 87 -0.73 -18.94 -9.91
C ASP A 87 -1.87 -19.97 -9.77
N GLU A 88 -2.74 -20.07 -10.77
CA GLU A 88 -3.81 -21.07 -10.88
C GLU A 88 -3.80 -21.75 -12.27
N PRO A 89 -4.51 -22.88 -12.47
CA PRO A 89 -4.51 -23.58 -13.75
C PRO A 89 -4.97 -22.75 -14.96
N PHE A 90 -5.75 -21.69 -14.75
CA PHE A 90 -6.29 -20.80 -15.78
C PHE A 90 -6.09 -19.31 -15.46
N HIS A 91 -5.21 -19.00 -14.51
CA HIS A 91 -4.84 -17.63 -14.15
C HIS A 91 -3.32 -17.52 -14.20
N GLY A 92 -2.83 -16.39 -14.67
CA GLY A 92 -1.42 -16.07 -14.55
C GLY A 92 -1.09 -14.66 -15.00
N TYR A 93 0.16 -14.30 -14.77
CA TYR A 93 0.76 -13.05 -15.12
C TYR A 93 1.79 -13.27 -16.24
N TYR A 94 1.77 -12.40 -17.24
CA TYR A 94 2.75 -12.40 -18.32
C TYR A 94 3.61 -11.14 -18.23
N ILE A 95 4.91 -11.32 -18.05
CA ILE A 95 5.92 -10.27 -18.05
C ILE A 95 6.60 -10.29 -19.41
N HIS A 96 6.40 -9.21 -20.17
CA HIS A 96 7.04 -9.02 -21.47
C HIS A 96 8.40 -8.33 -21.31
N GLY A 97 9.47 -9.11 -21.14
CA GLY A 97 10.82 -8.58 -21.13
C GLY A 97 11.32 -8.31 -22.54
N LYS A 98 11.29 -7.04 -22.96
CA LYS A 98 11.82 -6.57 -24.24
C LYS A 98 12.94 -5.57 -23.99
N ALA A 99 14.15 -5.90 -24.45
CA ALA A 99 15.27 -4.98 -24.37
C ALA A 99 15.08 -3.80 -25.35
N PRO A 100 15.32 -2.54 -24.95
CA PRO A 100 15.22 -1.39 -25.85
C PRO A 100 16.14 -1.50 -27.07
N SER A 101 17.27 -2.18 -26.91
CA SER A 101 18.27 -2.41 -27.94
C SER A 101 18.03 -3.70 -28.76
N SER A 102 16.88 -4.37 -28.60
CA SER A 102 16.49 -5.61 -29.30
C SER A 102 17.38 -6.84 -29.05
N ARG A 103 18.42 -6.72 -28.22
CA ARG A 103 19.39 -7.76 -27.89
C ARG A 103 19.62 -7.77 -26.37
N GLY A 104 19.80 -8.95 -25.77
CA GLY A 104 19.99 -9.11 -24.32
C GLY A 104 21.38 -9.59 -23.91
N ASP A 105 22.13 -10.19 -24.83
CA ASP A 105 23.46 -10.77 -24.66
C ASP A 105 24.56 -9.73 -24.89
N TRP A 106 24.67 -8.80 -23.94
CA TRP A 106 25.68 -7.74 -23.95
C TRP A 106 26.94 -8.14 -23.17
N SER A 107 28.10 -7.70 -23.67
CA SER A 107 29.30 -7.62 -22.83
C SER A 107 29.10 -6.53 -21.75
N HIS A 108 29.75 -6.68 -20.59
CA HIS A 108 29.64 -5.70 -19.49
C HIS A 108 29.93 -4.26 -19.92
N THR A 109 30.92 -4.06 -20.80
CA THR A 109 31.29 -2.74 -21.33
C THR A 109 30.22 -2.14 -22.23
N GLU A 110 29.59 -2.96 -23.07
CA GLU A 110 28.54 -2.53 -23.98
C GLU A 110 27.24 -2.25 -23.23
N LEU A 111 26.90 -3.11 -22.26
CA LEU A 111 25.73 -2.93 -21.40
C LEU A 111 25.81 -1.61 -20.62
N THR A 112 26.98 -1.31 -20.06
CA THR A 112 27.22 -0.05 -19.34
C THR A 112 27.01 1.16 -20.26
N LYS A 113 27.45 1.08 -21.51
CA LYS A 113 27.25 2.15 -22.49
C LYS A 113 25.77 2.34 -22.82
N VAL A 114 25.04 1.27 -23.09
CA VAL A 114 23.61 1.32 -23.38
C VAL A 114 22.82 1.89 -22.21
N LEU A 115 23.13 1.47 -20.97
CA LEU A 115 22.53 2.01 -19.75
C LEU A 115 22.81 3.51 -19.58
N HIS A 116 24.02 3.95 -19.92
CA HIS A 116 24.40 5.35 -19.82
C HIS A 116 23.77 6.23 -20.92
N ASP A 117 23.61 5.68 -22.12
CA ASP A 117 22.88 6.35 -23.21
C ASP A 117 21.39 6.46 -22.85
N GLU A 118 20.82 5.43 -22.22
CA GLU A 118 19.45 5.44 -21.72
C GLU A 118 19.22 6.45 -20.59
N ASP A 119 20.14 6.55 -19.62
CA ASP A 119 20.10 7.54 -18.53
C ASP A 119 20.11 8.98 -19.07
N LYS A 120 20.79 9.19 -20.21
CA LYS A 120 20.79 10.47 -20.93
C LYS A 120 19.54 10.69 -21.81
N GLY A 121 18.62 9.72 -21.85
CA GLY A 121 17.42 9.76 -22.70
C GLY A 121 17.71 9.58 -24.19
N ILE A 122 18.84 8.96 -24.54
CA ILE A 122 19.23 8.70 -25.94
C ILE A 122 18.69 7.32 -26.34
N GLY A 123 17.65 7.30 -27.17
CA GLY A 123 17.05 6.08 -27.70
C GLY A 123 15.75 5.70 -27.01
N PHE A 124 15.43 4.39 -27.02
CA PHE A 124 14.26 3.85 -26.34
C PHE A 124 14.58 3.58 -24.86
N SER A 125 13.71 4.03 -23.96
CA SER A 125 13.81 3.71 -22.53
C SER A 125 12.98 2.48 -22.17
N ARG A 126 13.37 1.78 -21.11
CA ARG A 126 12.56 0.73 -20.47
C ARG A 126 11.60 1.35 -19.45
N GLY A 127 10.54 0.61 -19.14
CA GLY A 127 9.45 1.07 -18.28
C GLY A 127 8.23 1.56 -19.07
N LEU A 128 7.12 1.77 -18.35
CA LEU A 128 5.93 2.37 -18.92
C LEU A 128 6.20 3.88 -19.04
N THR A 129 6.21 4.41 -20.26
CA THR A 129 6.17 5.86 -20.46
C THR A 129 4.90 6.40 -19.78
N PRO A 130 4.99 7.52 -19.05
CA PRO A 130 3.82 8.14 -18.41
C PRO A 130 2.73 8.50 -19.42
#